data_AF-A0AAU1UJR6-F1
#
_entry.id   AF-A0AAU1UJR6-F1
#
_cell.length_a   1.000
_cell.length_b   1.000
_cell.length_c   1.000
_cell.angle_alpha   90.00
_cell.angle_beta   90.00
_cell.angle_gamma   90.00
#
_symmetry.space_group_name_H-M   'P 1'
#
loop_
_entity.id
_entity.type
_entity.pdbx_description
1 polymer ?
#
loop_
_entity_poly.entity_id
_entity_poly.type
_entity_poly.pdbx_seq_one_letter_code
_entity_poly.pdbx_strand_id
1 'polypeptide(L)'
;MTAQPLQIGGGRATIGGFAPKLAELTDDVLFKDVWNRTELAARDRSLITVAVLIAGGDADQLRFHLGRAKENGLTETELIEAITHLAFYAGWPKAMTAITVAKQVFTT
;
A
#
# COMPACT_ATOMS: atom_id res chain seq x y z
N MET A 1 19.94 5.74 -9.30
CA MET A 1 18.80 5.39 -8.42
C MET A 1 19.30 4.35 -7.45
N THR A 2 19.09 4.53 -6.15
CA THR A 2 19.41 3.53 -5.14
C THR A 2 18.65 2.24 -5.44
N ALA A 3 19.26 1.08 -5.18
CA ALA A 3 18.59 -0.20 -5.34
C ALA A 3 17.37 -0.24 -4.40
N GLN A 4 16.18 -0.40 -4.96
CA GLN A 4 14.95 -0.57 -4.19
C GLN A 4 14.72 -2.06 -3.89
N PRO A 5 14.05 -2.41 -2.77
CA PRO A 5 13.67 -3.79 -2.50
C PRO A 5 12.83 -4.36 -3.65
N LEU A 6 13.08 -5.62 -4.03
CA LEU A 6 12.27 -6.31 -5.02
C LEU A 6 10.84 -6.45 -4.50
N GLN A 7 9.87 -5.98 -5.27
CA GLN A 7 8.47 -6.06 -4.90
C GLN A 7 7.93 -7.43 -5.30
N ILE A 8 7.49 -8.21 -4.31
CA ILE A 8 6.93 -9.55 -4.50
C ILE A 8 5.46 -9.59 -4.07
N GLY A 9 4.66 -10.31 -4.85
CA GLY A 9 3.24 -10.59 -4.57
C GLY A 9 3.06 -11.86 -3.75
N GLY A 10 1.80 -12.18 -3.46
CA GLY A 10 1.41 -13.42 -2.76
C GLY A 10 0.09 -14.01 -3.25
N GLY A 11 -0.35 -13.63 -4.46
CA GLY A 11 -1.65 -14.02 -5.01
C GLY A 11 -1.78 -15.53 -5.14
N ARG A 12 -0.76 -16.22 -5.68
CA ARG A 12 -0.78 -17.69 -5.81
C ARG A 12 -0.84 -18.41 -4.46
N ALA A 13 -0.13 -17.90 -3.46
CA ALA A 13 -0.12 -18.49 -2.12
C ALA A 13 -1.44 -18.30 -1.37
N THR A 14 -2.12 -17.16 -1.57
CA THR A 14 -3.30 -16.77 -0.80
C THR A 14 -4.61 -17.23 -1.43
N ILE A 15 -4.76 -17.04 -2.74
CA ILE A 15 -6.03 -17.26 -3.46
C ILE A 15 -5.89 -18.15 -4.68
N GLY A 16 -4.70 -18.71 -4.95
CA GLY A 16 -4.43 -19.48 -6.18
C GLY A 16 -5.33 -20.69 -6.38
N GLY A 17 -5.72 -21.38 -5.30
CA GLY A 17 -6.63 -22.53 -5.36
C GLY A 17 -8.09 -22.16 -5.64
N PHE A 18 -8.49 -20.90 -5.40
CA PHE A 18 -9.87 -20.43 -5.57
C PHE A 18 -10.03 -19.57 -6.84
N ALA A 19 -9.12 -18.63 -7.07
CA ALA A 19 -9.13 -17.68 -8.17
C ALA A 19 -7.76 -17.65 -8.88
N PRO A 20 -7.42 -18.70 -9.65
CA PRO A 20 -6.08 -18.88 -10.21
C PRO A 20 -5.64 -17.74 -11.14
N LYS A 21 -6.55 -17.19 -11.94
CA LYS A 21 -6.20 -16.09 -12.85
C LYS A 21 -5.93 -14.78 -12.11
N LEU A 22 -6.70 -14.48 -11.06
CA LEU A 22 -6.47 -13.29 -10.25
C LEU A 22 -5.13 -13.39 -9.48
N ALA A 23 -4.82 -14.57 -8.96
CA ALA A 23 -3.53 -14.88 -8.36
C ALA A 23 -2.35 -14.65 -9.33
N GLU A 24 -2.47 -15.18 -10.55
CA GLU A 24 -1.47 -15.01 -11.61
C GLU A 24 -1.25 -13.53 -11.95
N LEU A 25 -2.32 -12.76 -12.17
CA LEU A 25 -2.23 -11.33 -12.48
C LEU A 25 -1.61 -10.52 -11.32
N THR A 26 -1.94 -10.87 -10.08
CA THR A 26 -1.37 -10.24 -8.89
C THR A 26 0.14 -10.44 -8.84
N ASP A 27 0.61 -11.65 -9.09
CA ASP A 27 2.03 -11.96 -8.96
C ASP A 27 2.83 -11.51 -10.19
N ASP A 28 2.36 -11.81 -11.40
CA ASP A 28 3.14 -11.64 -12.64
C ASP A 28 3.04 -10.24 -13.23
N VAL A 29 1.86 -9.62 -13.18
CA VAL A 29 1.64 -8.29 -13.77
C VAL A 29 1.80 -7.21 -12.71
N LEU A 30 1.09 -7.32 -11.60
CA LEU A 30 1.12 -6.27 -10.58
C LEU A 30 2.49 -6.23 -9.89
N PHE A 31 2.89 -7.28 -9.17
CA PHE A 31 4.10 -7.22 -8.35
C PHE A 31 5.39 -7.47 -9.12
N LYS A 32 5.44 -8.45 -10.03
CA LYS A 32 6.67 -8.75 -10.79
C LYS A 32 7.01 -7.71 -11.86
N ASP A 33 6.03 -7.04 -12.46
CA ASP A 33 6.24 -5.96 -13.43
C ASP A 33 5.97 -4.57 -12.85
N VAL A 34 4.70 -4.15 -12.72
CA VAL A 34 4.33 -2.74 -12.48
C VAL A 34 4.99 -2.15 -11.23
N TRP A 35 5.05 -2.88 -10.13
CA TRP A 35 5.68 -2.42 -8.88
C TRP A 35 7.21 -2.36 -8.92
N ASN A 36 7.85 -3.08 -9.85
CA ASN A 36 9.30 -3.12 -10.02
C ASN A 36 9.82 -2.18 -11.12
N ARG A 37 8.93 -1.52 -11.87
CA ARG A 37 9.29 -0.49 -12.85
C ARG A 37 10.08 0.66 -12.21
N THR A 38 11.21 1.02 -12.82
CA THR A 38 12.22 1.90 -12.23
C THR A 38 11.92 3.38 -12.35
N GLU A 39 10.94 3.81 -13.15
CA GLU A 39 10.71 5.26 -13.38
C GLU A 39 10.07 5.96 -12.18
N LEU A 40 9.48 5.21 -11.26
CA LEU A 40 8.95 5.72 -10.00
C LEU A 40 9.38 4.79 -8.86
N ALA A 41 9.97 5.35 -7.82
CA ALA A 41 10.50 4.59 -6.69
C ALA A 41 9.38 3.85 -5.94
N ALA A 42 9.70 2.68 -5.39
CA ALA A 42 8.78 1.87 -4.60
C ALA A 42 8.22 2.63 -3.40
N ARG A 43 9.02 3.54 -2.80
CA ARG A 43 8.59 4.49 -1.76
C ARG A 43 7.39 5.31 -2.24
N ASP A 44 7.52 5.96 -3.39
CA ASP A 44 6.50 6.87 -3.91
C ASP A 44 5.28 6.10 -4.44
N ARG A 45 5.48 4.91 -5.03
CA ARG A 45 4.38 3.99 -5.38
C ARG A 45 3.57 3.58 -4.16
N SER A 46 4.23 3.29 -3.04
CA SER A 46 3.55 2.99 -1.79
C SER A 46 2.76 4.19 -1.27
N LEU A 47 3.33 5.40 -1.31
CA LEU A 47 2.63 6.62 -0.88
C LEU A 47 1.35 6.86 -1.70
N ILE A 48 1.45 6.74 -3.03
CA ILE A 48 0.31 6.90 -3.93
C ILE A 48 -0.74 5.83 -3.67
N THR A 49 -0.32 4.57 -3.50
CA THR A 49 -1.25 3.47 -3.25
C THR A 49 -2.00 3.68 -1.93
N VAL A 50 -1.29 4.03 -0.85
CA VAL A 50 -1.91 4.37 0.44
C VAL A 50 -2.90 5.52 0.29
N ALA A 51 -2.52 6.60 -0.41
CA ALA A 51 -3.40 7.74 -0.63
C ALA A 51 -4.68 7.37 -1.38
N VAL A 52 -4.58 6.55 -2.44
CA VAL A 52 -5.73 6.10 -3.22
C VAL A 52 -6.65 5.18 -2.40
N LEU A 53 -6.10 4.26 -1.61
CA LEU A 53 -6.90 3.39 -0.74
C LEU A 53 -7.64 4.19 0.34
N ILE A 54 -7.00 5.22 0.91
CA ILE A 54 -7.66 6.14 1.85
C ILE A 54 -8.81 6.87 1.14
N ALA A 55 -8.56 7.43 -0.04
CA ALA A 55 -9.58 8.17 -0.79
C ALA A 55 -10.75 7.28 -1.23
N GLY A 56 -10.48 6.04 -1.65
CA GLY A 56 -11.49 5.02 -1.95
C GLY A 56 -12.29 4.61 -0.72
N GLY A 57 -11.65 4.55 0.45
CA GLY A 57 -12.24 3.99 1.68
C GLY A 57 -11.96 2.49 1.84
N ASP A 58 -10.95 1.97 1.14
CA ASP A 58 -10.57 0.56 1.08
C ASP A 58 -9.70 0.15 2.28
N ALA A 59 -10.25 0.33 3.49
CA ALA A 59 -9.52 0.19 4.75
C ALA A 59 -8.92 -1.22 4.97
N ASP A 60 -9.57 -2.26 4.43
CA ASP A 60 -9.10 -3.65 4.54
C ASP A 60 -7.74 -3.88 3.85
N GLN A 61 -7.45 -3.09 2.80
CA GLN A 61 -6.17 -3.16 2.08
C GLN A 61 -5.08 -2.29 2.74
N LEU A 62 -5.47 -1.29 3.54
CA LEU A 62 -4.51 -0.34 4.12
C LEU A 62 -3.50 -0.99 5.05
N ARG A 63 -3.88 -2.01 5.82
CA ARG A 63 -2.95 -2.70 6.73
C ARG A 63 -1.70 -3.20 5.99
N PHE A 64 -1.91 -3.92 4.89
CA PHE A 64 -0.83 -4.46 4.08
C PHE A 64 0.01 -3.36 3.44
N HIS A 65 -0.65 -2.35 2.85
CA HIS A 65 0.06 -1.29 2.14
C HIS A 65 0.78 -0.29 3.05
N LEU A 66 0.35 -0.10 4.30
CA LEU A 66 1.08 0.69 5.30
C LEU A 66 2.35 -0.03 5.76
N GLY A 67 2.30 -1.35 5.96
CA GLY A 67 3.50 -2.15 6.24
C GLY A 67 4.51 -2.08 5.09
N ARG A 68 4.03 -2.32 3.86
CA ARG A 68 4.86 -2.20 2.65
C ARG A 68 5.41 -0.80 2.41
N ALA A 69 4.65 0.24 2.76
CA ALA A 69 5.12 1.62 2.69
C ALA A 69 6.33 1.85 3.60
N LYS A 70 6.29 1.33 4.82
CA LYS A 70 7.42 1.38 5.76
C LYS A 70 8.64 0.60 5.24
N GLU A 71 8.43 -0.61 4.74
CA GLU A 71 9.50 -1.42 4.13
C GLU A 71 10.16 -0.72 2.94
N ASN A 72 9.38 0.06 2.17
CA ASN A 72 9.87 0.85 1.05
C ASN A 72 10.45 2.22 1.47
N GLY A 73 10.54 2.53 2.77
CA GLY A 73 11.25 3.68 3.31
C GLY A 73 10.40 4.91 3.65
N LEU A 74 9.06 4.79 3.72
CA LEU A 74 8.23 5.83 4.33
C LEU A 74 8.27 5.72 5.85
N THR A 75 8.42 6.86 6.52
CA THR A 75 8.33 6.95 7.97
C THR A 75 6.87 6.95 8.43
N GLU A 76 6.64 6.56 9.69
CA GLU A 76 5.30 6.66 10.30
C GLU A 76 4.82 8.11 10.33
N THR A 77 5.70 9.07 10.60
CA THR A 77 5.39 10.50 10.56
C THR A 77 4.88 10.93 9.19
N GLU A 78 5.58 10.56 8.10
CA GLU A 78 5.12 10.91 6.74
C GLU A 78 3.77 10.28 6.40
N LEU A 79 3.51 9.04 6.85
CA LEU A 79 2.24 8.36 6.62
C LEU A 79 1.09 8.99 7.42
N ILE A 80 1.35 9.38 8.68
CA ILE A 80 0.38 10.10 9.52
C ILE A 80 0.05 11.47 8.91
N GLU A 81 1.06 12.20 8.42
CA GLU A 81 0.87 13.48 7.75
C GLU A 81 0.09 13.32 6.43
N ALA A 82 0.37 12.29 5.64
CA ALA A 82 -0.41 12.00 4.43
C ALA A 82 -1.89 11.72 4.75
N ILE A 83 -2.18 10.91 5.79
CA ILE A 83 -3.56 10.65 6.23
C ILE A 83 -4.25 11.93 6.70
N THR A 84 -3.54 12.76 7.47
CA THR A 84 -4.05 14.04 7.97
C THR A 84 -4.35 15.00 6.83
N HIS A 85 -3.45 15.10 5.85
CA HIS A 85 -3.64 15.93 4.66
C HIS A 85 -4.85 15.46 3.84
N LEU A 86 -5.02 14.14 3.70
CA LEU A 86 -6.15 13.56 2.97
C LEU A 86 -7.50 13.75 3.68
N ALA A 87 -7.55 14.09 4.96
CA ALA A 87 -8.80 14.45 5.63
C ALA A 87 -9.50 15.64 4.92
N PHE A 88 -8.72 16.55 4.34
CA PHE A 88 -9.22 17.73 3.62
C PHE A 88 -9.67 17.43 2.18
N TYR A 89 -9.10 16.41 1.53
CA TYR A 89 -9.37 16.10 0.12
C TYR A 89 -10.29 14.89 -0.07
N ALA A 90 -10.23 13.92 0.83
CA ALA A 90 -11.02 12.68 0.80
C ALA A 90 -12.12 12.66 1.88
N GLY A 91 -12.10 13.62 2.81
CA GLY A 91 -13.09 13.77 3.87
C GLY A 91 -12.70 13.11 5.20
N TRP A 92 -13.14 13.74 6.28
CA TRP A 92 -12.81 13.37 7.65
C TRP A 92 -13.09 11.90 8.02
N PRO A 93 -14.23 11.29 7.64
CA PRO A 93 -14.52 9.89 7.99
C PRO A 93 -13.47 8.91 7.46
N LYS A 94 -13.01 9.10 6.22
CA LYS A 94 -12.01 8.22 5.60
C LYS A 94 -10.65 8.34 6.29
N ALA A 95 -10.24 9.56 6.62
CA ALA A 95 -9.01 9.80 7.37
C ALA A 95 -9.06 9.19 8.79
N MET A 96 -10.19 9.30 9.49
CA MET A 96 -10.38 8.70 10.81
C MET A 96 -10.32 7.16 10.79
N THR A 97 -10.90 6.54 9.77
CA THR A 97 -10.76 5.09 9.57
C THR A 97 -9.31 4.72 9.28
N ALA A 98 -8.64 5.44 8.37
CA ALA A 98 -7.26 5.17 7.98
C ALA A 98 -6.28 5.32 9.16
N ILE A 99 -6.39 6.39 9.97
CA ILE A 99 -5.48 6.60 11.10
C ILE A 99 -5.68 5.54 12.20
N THR A 100 -6.88 4.99 12.34
CA THR A 100 -7.15 3.88 13.26
C THR A 100 -6.43 2.60 12.80
N VAL A 101 -6.45 2.31 11.50
CA VAL A 101 -5.67 1.19 10.93
C VAL A 101 -4.18 1.43 11.08
N ALA A 102 -3.70 2.65 10.78
CA ALA A 102 -2.29 3.02 10.92
C ALA A 102 -1.78 2.85 12.36
N LYS A 103 -2.54 3.31 13.34
CA LYS A 103 -2.24 3.09 14.77
C LYS A 103 -2.02 1.62 15.08
N GLN A 104 -2.89 0.72 14.61
CA GLN A 104 -2.75 -0.71 14.84
C GLN A 104 -1.48 -1.30 14.20
N VAL A 105 -1.06 -0.80 13.04
CA VAL A 105 0.14 -1.26 12.33
C VAL A 105 1.42 -0.75 12.97
N PHE A 106 1.42 0.48 13.49
CA PHE A 106 2.62 1.15 14.00
C PHE A 106 2.94 0.81 15.45
N THR A 107 1.94 0.44 16.24
CA THR A 107 2.12 0.08 17.66
C THR A 107 2.27 -1.43 17.89
N THR A 108 2.55 -2.20 16.83
CA THR A 108 2.91 -3.63 16.90
C THR A 108 4.41 -3.76 16.76
#